data_AF-A0A8J2TCY9-F1
#
_entry.id   AF-A0A8J2TCY9-F1
#
_cell.length_a   1.000
_cell.length_b   1.000
_cell.length_c   1.000
_cell.angle_alpha   90.00
_cell.angle_beta   90.00
_cell.angle_gamma   90.00
#
_symmetry.space_group_name_H-M   'P 1'
#
loop_
_entity.id
_entity.type
_entity.pdbx_description
1 polymer ?
#
loop_
_entity_poly.entity_id
_entity_poly.type
_entity_poly.pdbx_seq_one_letter_code
_entity_poly.pdbx_strand_id
1 'polypeptide(L)'
;MLFNKRFKKRTKNISGFSLTEILIGLAISSMLMATLMYIMVDLMSNSQNDQARNATNEEMKQSLNYMAQELREATYVYTGEELEQSRVIQNTTIQPVKNFLPNFGANTRPIVAFWKVESVPYSDTSATLPNSCTSFTGSKVDECSAVRIEQRAYTLVVYIQSTNNTNNNWKGDSRIFRYQLRKYSNPTNLTQETGYVDPMINSTFQQWPYNLNLVSAQASLPTTTNSNLIPLTDFAASPTFANSSTTTLDDHNCPTTQENGQFLYKPSPYGVTPTGGSTNYKPTNAKSFFACVRDASVNSAQGFNQDVFLYLRGNTKGKPSVEKDEMLGMLQVQAISRGVVRKTVAD
;
A
#
# COMPACT_ATOMS: atom_id res chain seq x y z
N MET A 1 -7.69 57.76 -95.59
CA MET A 1 -7.50 58.63 -94.42
C MET A 1 -7.72 57.80 -93.16
N LEU A 2 -6.71 57.75 -92.29
CA LEU A 2 -6.71 57.11 -90.97
C LEU A 2 -7.64 57.85 -90.00
N PHE A 3 -8.44 57.14 -89.19
CA PHE A 3 -8.80 57.64 -87.86
C PHE A 3 -8.83 56.54 -86.79
N ASN A 4 -8.05 56.84 -85.77
CA ASN A 4 -7.59 56.06 -84.62
C ASN A 4 -8.55 56.31 -83.44
N LYS A 5 -8.90 55.29 -82.62
CA LYS A 5 -9.23 55.42 -81.18
C LYS A 5 -9.56 54.04 -80.58
N ARG A 6 -8.56 53.36 -80.01
CA ARG A 6 -8.13 53.39 -78.58
C ARG A 6 -8.98 52.50 -77.66
N PHE A 7 -8.45 51.30 -77.39
CA PHE A 7 -8.83 50.41 -76.30
C PHE A 7 -8.67 51.11 -74.94
N LYS A 8 -9.76 51.19 -74.15
CA LYS A 8 -9.69 51.57 -72.73
C LYS A 8 -9.15 50.39 -71.92
N LYS A 9 -7.88 50.47 -71.53
CA LYS A 9 -7.26 49.59 -70.54
C LYS A 9 -7.88 49.94 -69.17
N ARG A 10 -8.60 48.99 -68.53
CA ARG A 10 -8.95 49.10 -67.11
C ARG A 10 -7.66 49.00 -66.30
N THR A 11 -7.13 50.13 -65.86
CA THR A 11 -6.10 50.17 -64.82
C THR A 11 -6.75 49.75 -63.50
N LYS A 12 -6.39 48.56 -63.02
CA LYS A 12 -6.63 48.16 -61.63
C LYS A 12 -5.81 49.13 -60.76
N ASN A 13 -6.49 49.97 -59.99
CA ASN A 13 -5.85 50.80 -58.97
C ASN A 13 -5.30 49.85 -57.90
N ILE A 14 -3.99 49.58 -57.94
CA ILE A 14 -3.28 48.96 -56.83
C ILE A 14 -3.05 50.10 -55.84
N SER A 15 -4.00 50.29 -54.94
CA SER A 15 -3.84 51.19 -53.80
C SER A 15 -2.85 50.50 -52.84
N GLY A 16 -1.67 51.09 -52.65
CA GLY A 16 -0.73 50.64 -51.64
C GLY A 16 -1.33 50.75 -50.23
N PHE A 17 -0.95 49.85 -49.34
CA PHE A 17 -1.40 49.86 -47.95
C PHE A 17 -0.96 51.14 -47.23
N SER A 18 -1.87 51.72 -46.43
CA SER A 18 -1.54 52.81 -45.52
C SER A 18 -0.70 52.29 -44.35
N LEU A 19 0.25 53.10 -43.86
CA LEU A 19 1.04 52.82 -42.66
C LEU A 19 0.16 52.49 -41.44
N THR A 20 -1.01 53.12 -41.33
CA THR A 20 -1.98 52.86 -40.25
C THR A 20 -2.67 51.51 -40.36
N GLU A 21 -2.91 51.03 -41.59
CA GLU A 21 -3.55 49.74 -41.86
C GLU A 21 -2.60 48.58 -41.50
N ILE A 22 -1.30 48.75 -41.79
CA ILE A 22 -0.25 47.81 -41.38
C ILE A 22 -0.11 47.79 -39.85
N LEU A 23 -0.19 48.94 -39.18
CA LEU A 23 -0.07 49.02 -37.72
C LEU A 23 -1.24 48.32 -37.00
N ILE A 24 -2.48 48.50 -37.48
CA ILE A 24 -3.65 47.80 -36.94
C ILE A 24 -3.54 46.29 -37.22
N GLY A 25 -3.09 45.89 -38.42
CA GLY A 25 -2.87 44.49 -38.77
C GLY A 25 -1.86 43.80 -37.85
N LEU A 26 -0.76 44.49 -37.51
CA LEU A 26 0.24 44.00 -36.56
C LEU A 26 -0.32 43.88 -35.14
N ALA A 27 -1.12 44.85 -34.69
CA ALA A 27 -1.75 44.83 -33.37
C ALA A 27 -2.76 43.67 -33.22
N ILE A 28 -3.57 43.42 -34.26
CA ILE A 28 -4.52 42.30 -34.25
C ILE A 28 -3.75 40.97 -34.31
N SER A 29 -2.72 40.87 -35.14
CA SER A 29 -1.90 39.66 -35.24
C SER A 29 -1.19 39.32 -33.94
N SER A 30 -0.61 40.31 -33.24
CA SER A 30 0.05 40.09 -31.95
C SER A 30 -0.94 39.67 -30.86
N MET A 31 -2.15 40.25 -30.86
CA MET A 31 -3.22 39.83 -29.95
C MET A 31 -3.64 38.38 -30.22
N LEU A 32 -3.83 37.99 -31.48
CA LEU A 32 -4.15 36.60 -31.83
C LEU A 32 -3.03 35.63 -31.43
N MET A 33 -1.77 35.97 -31.70
CA MET A 33 -0.63 35.15 -31.27
C MET A 33 -0.58 34.98 -29.75
N ALA A 34 -0.80 36.05 -28.98
CA ALA A 34 -0.85 35.99 -27.53
C ALA A 34 -1.97 35.06 -27.03
N THR A 35 -3.16 35.13 -27.63
CA THR A 35 -4.27 34.23 -27.26
C THR A 35 -3.97 32.76 -27.55
N LEU A 36 -3.34 32.45 -28.69
CA LEU A 36 -2.96 31.08 -29.03
C LEU A 36 -1.87 30.53 -28.10
N MET A 37 -0.87 31.35 -27.75
CA MET A 37 0.15 30.96 -26.77
C MET A 37 -0.47 30.68 -25.39
N TYR A 38 -1.41 31.53 -24.94
CA TYR A 38 -2.09 31.32 -23.67
C TYR A 38 -2.86 29.99 -23.64
N ILE A 39 -3.64 29.68 -24.68
CA ILE A 39 -4.38 28.42 -24.80
C ILE A 39 -3.41 27.22 -24.80
N MET A 40 -2.28 27.32 -25.51
CA MET A 40 -1.29 26.24 -25.56
C MET A 40 -0.70 25.95 -24.17
N VAL A 41 -0.36 26.99 -23.40
CA VAL A 41 0.18 26.82 -22.04
C VAL A 41 -0.84 26.16 -21.13
N ASP A 42 -2.11 26.57 -21.19
CA ASP A 42 -3.19 25.97 -20.41
C ASP A 42 -3.41 24.49 -20.77
N LEU A 43 -3.46 24.16 -22.07
CA LEU A 43 -3.57 22.77 -22.53
C LEU A 43 -2.37 21.92 -22.12
N MET A 44 -1.15 22.45 -22.18
CA MET A 44 0.05 21.74 -21.74
C MET A 44 0.04 21.50 -20.23
N SER A 45 -0.36 22.50 -19.43
CA SER A 45 -0.48 22.37 -17.97
C SER A 45 -1.52 21.31 -17.60
N ASN A 46 -2.70 21.36 -18.22
CA ASN A 46 -3.77 20.39 -18.00
C ASN A 46 -3.35 18.98 -18.42
N SER A 47 -2.69 18.83 -19.57
CA SER A 47 -2.16 17.54 -20.04
C SER A 47 -1.13 16.95 -19.06
N GLN A 48 -0.24 17.77 -18.52
CA GLN A 48 0.75 17.32 -17.53
C GLN A 48 0.09 16.92 -16.20
N ASN A 49 -0.93 17.66 -15.76
CA ASN A 49 -1.72 17.31 -14.57
C ASN A 49 -2.44 15.97 -14.75
N ASP A 50 -3.10 15.77 -15.89
CA ASP A 50 -3.79 14.51 -16.19
C ASP A 50 -2.81 13.33 -16.32
N GLN A 51 -1.63 13.58 -16.89
CA GLN A 51 -0.55 12.58 -16.91
C GLN A 51 -0.10 12.20 -15.49
N ALA A 52 0.10 13.19 -14.61
CA ALA A 52 0.51 12.95 -13.22
C ALA A 52 -0.55 12.17 -12.43
N ARG A 53 -1.83 12.47 -12.62
CA ARG A 53 -2.96 11.74 -12.03
C ARG A 53 -3.01 10.29 -12.51
N ASN A 54 -2.91 10.09 -13.83
CA ASN A 54 -2.95 8.75 -14.42
C ASN A 54 -1.76 7.90 -13.97
N ALA A 55 -0.56 8.48 -13.95
CA ALA A 55 0.65 7.79 -13.46
C ALA A 55 0.50 7.40 -11.99
N THR A 56 0.01 8.30 -11.13
CA THR A 56 -0.21 8.01 -9.71
C THR A 56 -1.27 6.93 -9.52
N ASN A 57 -2.38 6.97 -10.26
CA ASN A 57 -3.40 5.93 -10.22
C ASN A 57 -2.86 4.55 -10.62
N GLU A 58 -2.01 4.51 -11.65
CA GLU A 58 -1.40 3.26 -12.10
C GLU A 58 -0.40 2.71 -11.06
N GLU A 59 0.46 3.57 -10.50
CA GLU A 59 1.35 3.21 -9.39
C GLU A 59 0.58 2.65 -8.18
N MET A 60 -0.56 3.27 -7.82
CA MET A 60 -1.41 2.78 -6.73
C MET A 60 -2.05 1.42 -7.07
N LYS A 61 -2.56 1.23 -8.30
CA LYS A 61 -3.12 -0.05 -8.74
C LYS A 61 -2.08 -1.16 -8.72
N GLN A 62 -0.88 -0.89 -9.22
CA GLN A 62 0.22 -1.85 -9.21
C GLN A 62 0.60 -2.23 -7.78
N SER A 63 0.72 -1.26 -6.89
CA SER A 63 1.01 -1.47 -5.47
C SER A 63 -0.08 -2.32 -4.81
N LEU A 64 -1.35 -1.98 -5.04
CA LEU A 64 -2.50 -2.70 -4.49
C LEU A 64 -2.58 -4.15 -4.99
N ASN A 65 -2.31 -4.37 -6.28
CA ASN A 65 -2.27 -5.70 -6.88
C ASN A 65 -1.12 -6.55 -6.32
N TYR A 66 0.05 -5.94 -6.12
CA TYR A 66 1.18 -6.60 -5.46
C TYR A 66 0.82 -7.03 -4.03
N MET A 67 0.19 -6.14 -3.24
CA MET A 67 -0.29 -6.49 -1.89
C MET A 67 -1.32 -7.61 -1.90
N ALA A 68 -2.28 -7.57 -2.83
CA ALA A 68 -3.28 -8.63 -2.97
C ALA A 68 -2.67 -9.98 -3.34
N GLN A 69 -1.62 -10.00 -4.19
CA GLN A 69 -0.92 -11.23 -4.53
C GLN A 69 -0.27 -11.85 -3.30
N GLU A 70 0.42 -11.07 -2.47
CA GLU A 70 1.04 -11.59 -1.25
C GLU A 70 -0.01 -12.05 -0.22
N LEU A 71 -1.14 -11.36 -0.12
CA LEU A 71 -2.24 -11.77 0.78
C LEU A 71 -2.90 -13.08 0.36
N ARG A 72 -2.93 -13.41 -0.93
CA ARG A 72 -3.45 -14.72 -1.38
C ARG A 72 -2.57 -15.88 -0.89
N GLU A 73 -1.27 -15.63 -0.73
CA GLU A 73 -0.29 -16.58 -0.18
C GLU A 73 -0.26 -16.60 1.36
N ALA A 74 -1.06 -15.75 2.02
CA ALA A 74 -1.10 -15.70 3.46
C ALA A 74 -1.68 -16.98 4.07
N THR A 75 -1.06 -17.41 5.16
CA THR A 75 -1.53 -18.48 6.05
C THR A 75 -2.42 -17.93 7.16
N TYR A 76 -2.09 -16.74 7.68
CA TYR A 76 -2.85 -16.05 8.72
C TYR A 76 -2.72 -14.54 8.57
N VAL A 77 -3.82 -13.81 8.69
CA VAL A 77 -3.90 -12.34 8.61
C VAL A 77 -4.45 -11.82 9.93
N TYR A 78 -3.72 -10.90 10.56
CA TYR A 78 -4.18 -10.25 11.79
C TYR A 78 -5.25 -9.21 11.48
N THR A 79 -6.34 -9.25 12.25
CA THR A 79 -7.34 -8.18 12.28
C THR A 79 -6.77 -6.92 12.91
N GLY A 80 -7.42 -5.77 12.71
CA GLY A 80 -6.94 -4.52 13.33
C GLY A 80 -6.98 -4.54 14.85
N GLU A 81 -7.94 -5.26 15.44
CA GLU A 81 -8.01 -5.46 16.88
C GLU A 81 -6.78 -6.22 17.40
N GLU A 82 -6.42 -7.32 16.73
CA GLU A 82 -5.25 -8.12 17.09
C GLU A 82 -3.93 -7.38 16.87
N LEU A 83 -3.88 -6.53 15.83
CA LEU A 83 -2.71 -5.74 15.47
C LEU A 83 -2.48 -4.57 16.44
N GLU A 84 -3.54 -3.89 16.87
CA GLU A 84 -3.42 -2.60 17.57
C GLU A 84 -3.93 -2.54 19.00
N GLN A 85 -4.89 -3.39 19.40
CA GLN A 85 -5.56 -3.29 20.70
C GLN A 85 -5.13 -4.43 21.63
N SER A 86 -5.70 -5.60 21.44
CA SER A 86 -5.47 -6.77 22.28
C SER A 86 -5.88 -8.04 21.55
N ARG A 87 -5.43 -9.18 22.05
CA ARG A 87 -5.82 -10.49 21.52
C ARG A 87 -6.32 -11.36 22.66
N VAL A 88 -7.40 -12.09 22.44
CA VAL A 88 -7.96 -13.00 23.45
C VAL A 88 -7.66 -14.42 23.01
N ILE A 89 -6.89 -15.14 23.83
CA ILE A 89 -6.56 -16.54 23.60
C ILE A 89 -6.87 -17.34 24.85
N GLN A 90 -7.70 -18.39 24.72
CA GLN A 90 -8.07 -19.26 25.85
C GLN A 90 -8.54 -18.45 27.07
N ASN A 91 -9.40 -17.44 26.86
CA ASN A 91 -9.90 -16.50 27.87
C ASN A 91 -8.85 -15.60 28.54
N THR A 92 -7.62 -15.55 28.01
CA THR A 92 -6.55 -14.68 28.49
C THR A 92 -6.27 -13.57 27.47
N THR A 93 -6.24 -12.32 27.94
CA THR A 93 -5.88 -11.18 27.10
C THR A 93 -4.36 -11.04 27.02
N ILE A 94 -3.83 -11.09 25.80
CA ILE A 94 -2.41 -10.89 25.50
C ILE A 94 -2.19 -9.59 24.73
N GLN A 95 -0.94 -9.12 24.71
CA GLN A 95 -0.55 -7.87 24.05
C GLN A 95 -0.75 -7.93 22.52
N PRO A 96 -1.07 -6.80 21.87
CA PRO A 96 -1.26 -6.71 20.43
C PRO A 96 0.05 -6.97 19.67
N VAL A 97 -0.08 -7.37 18.40
CA VAL A 97 1.09 -7.70 17.55
C VAL A 97 2.05 -6.52 17.41
N LYS A 98 1.54 -5.27 17.35
CA LYS A 98 2.39 -4.07 17.21
C LYS A 98 3.49 -3.96 18.28
N ASN A 99 3.28 -4.52 19.48
CA ASN A 99 4.25 -4.44 20.57
C ASN A 99 5.46 -5.36 20.37
N PHE A 100 5.40 -6.27 19.39
CA PHE A 100 6.45 -7.23 19.03
C PHE A 100 7.07 -6.94 17.66
N LEU A 101 6.62 -5.86 17.02
CA LEU A 101 7.19 -5.33 15.79
C LEU A 101 8.28 -4.30 16.11
N PRO A 102 9.20 -4.02 15.16
CA PRO A 102 10.12 -2.90 15.31
C PRO A 102 9.40 -1.57 15.56
N ASN A 103 10.09 -0.66 16.23
CA ASN A 103 9.65 0.74 16.26
C ASN A 103 9.91 1.38 14.87
N PHE A 104 8.85 1.54 14.08
CA PHE A 104 8.91 2.16 12.75
C PHE A 104 9.01 3.70 12.77
N GLY A 105 9.19 4.30 13.95
CA GLY A 105 9.29 5.74 14.14
C GLY A 105 7.95 6.44 14.35
N ALA A 106 8.01 7.73 14.67
CA ALA A 106 6.83 8.57 14.84
C ALA A 106 6.02 8.66 13.53
N ASN A 107 4.70 8.88 13.63
CA ASN A 107 3.80 9.03 12.48
C ASN A 107 3.85 7.89 11.44
N THR A 108 4.18 6.70 11.92
CA THR A 108 4.19 5.47 11.14
C THR A 108 3.26 4.47 11.80
N ARG A 109 2.45 3.76 11.01
CA ARG A 109 1.54 2.76 11.56
C ARG A 109 1.39 1.52 10.68
N PRO A 110 1.34 0.32 11.30
CA PRO A 110 1.05 -0.90 10.58
C PRO A 110 -0.43 -0.93 10.19
N ILE A 111 -0.71 -1.37 8.97
CA ILE A 111 -2.06 -1.40 8.38
C ILE A 111 -2.53 -2.83 8.22
N VAL A 112 -1.68 -3.72 7.73
CA VAL A 112 -1.97 -5.16 7.63
C VAL A 112 -0.73 -5.94 8.00
N ALA A 113 -0.89 -6.95 8.84
CA ALA A 113 0.15 -7.90 9.19
C ALA A 113 -0.34 -9.31 8.87
N PHE A 114 0.50 -10.13 8.23
CA PHE A 114 0.15 -11.50 7.88
C PHE A 114 1.37 -12.40 7.77
N TRP A 115 1.17 -13.68 8.06
CA TRP A 115 2.16 -14.71 7.85
C TRP A 115 1.99 -15.31 6.47
N LYS A 116 3.09 -15.45 5.73
CA LYS A 116 3.14 -16.21 4.48
C LYS A 116 4.28 -17.20 4.51
N VAL A 117 4.22 -18.19 3.62
CA VAL A 117 5.33 -19.12 3.39
C VAL A 117 6.23 -18.53 2.31
N GLU A 118 7.53 -18.43 2.58
CA GLU A 118 8.52 -17.93 1.63
C GLU A 118 9.60 -19.00 1.38
N SER A 119 10.08 -19.07 0.14
CA SER A 119 11.15 -19.99 -0.24
C SER A 119 12.47 -19.61 0.45
N VAL A 120 13.24 -20.62 0.85
CA VAL A 120 14.60 -20.49 1.39
C VAL A 120 15.55 -21.30 0.48
N PRO A 121 16.64 -20.72 -0.05
CA PRO A 121 17.16 -19.38 0.23
C PRO A 121 16.29 -18.27 -0.36
N TYR A 122 16.33 -17.09 0.25
CA TYR A 122 15.50 -15.96 -0.15
C TYR A 122 15.98 -15.38 -1.48
N SER A 123 15.04 -15.08 -2.39
CA SER A 123 15.32 -14.71 -3.79
C SER A 123 16.09 -13.39 -3.96
N ASP A 124 16.07 -12.54 -2.95
CA ASP A 124 16.78 -11.25 -2.90
C ASP A 124 18.18 -11.36 -2.26
N THR A 125 18.59 -12.55 -1.85
CA THR A 125 19.91 -12.81 -1.28
C THR A 125 20.72 -13.74 -2.17
N SER A 126 22.03 -13.52 -2.26
CA SER A 126 22.97 -14.48 -2.85
C SER A 126 23.29 -15.66 -1.92
N ALA A 127 22.59 -15.75 -0.78
CA ALA A 127 22.83 -16.77 0.21
C ALA A 127 22.35 -18.13 -0.29
N THR A 128 23.06 -19.19 0.07
CA THR A 128 22.72 -20.57 -0.29
C THR A 128 22.35 -21.37 0.95
N LEU A 129 21.62 -22.46 0.77
CA LEU A 129 21.44 -23.43 1.85
C LEU A 129 22.78 -24.14 2.17
N PRO A 130 22.97 -24.62 3.41
CA PRO A 130 24.17 -25.37 3.78
C PRO A 130 24.30 -26.64 2.91
N ASN A 131 25.48 -26.87 2.34
CA ASN A 131 25.76 -28.04 1.50
C ASN A 131 25.66 -29.38 2.27
N SER A 132 25.95 -29.35 3.57
CA SER A 132 25.89 -30.48 4.50
C SER A 132 25.37 -30.02 5.86
N CYS A 133 24.68 -30.90 6.58
CA CYS A 133 24.26 -30.64 7.97
C CYS A 133 25.29 -31.11 9.00
N THR A 134 26.41 -31.70 8.57
CA THR A 134 27.46 -32.24 9.45
C THR A 134 28.25 -31.17 10.20
N SER A 135 28.18 -29.90 9.78
CA SER A 135 28.83 -28.77 10.46
C SER A 135 28.03 -28.22 11.65
N PHE A 136 26.78 -28.67 11.83
CA PHE A 136 25.93 -28.24 12.93
C PHE A 136 25.94 -29.27 14.06
N THR A 137 25.60 -28.83 15.28
CA THR A 137 25.50 -29.68 16.47
C THR A 137 24.18 -29.43 17.19
N GLY A 138 23.70 -30.43 17.93
CA GLY A 138 22.43 -30.34 18.68
C GLY A 138 21.21 -30.14 17.79
N SER A 139 20.23 -29.36 18.26
CA SER A 139 18.95 -29.10 17.56
C SER A 139 19.10 -28.44 16.19
N LYS A 140 20.27 -27.83 15.90
CA LYS A 140 20.55 -27.23 14.58
C LYS A 140 20.75 -28.28 13.48
N VAL A 141 21.07 -29.53 13.82
CA VAL A 141 21.18 -30.62 12.82
C VAL A 141 19.80 -30.97 12.26
N ASP A 142 18.81 -31.07 13.15
CA ASP A 142 17.42 -31.34 12.78
C ASP A 142 16.83 -30.16 11.98
N GLU A 143 17.11 -28.93 12.42
CA GLU A 143 16.70 -27.72 11.70
C GLU A 143 17.32 -27.67 10.29
N CYS A 144 18.62 -27.94 10.15
CA CYS A 144 19.27 -28.01 8.85
C CYS A 144 18.62 -29.04 7.93
N SER A 145 18.34 -30.24 8.46
CA SER A 145 17.73 -31.32 7.70
C SER A 145 16.32 -30.96 7.25
N ALA A 146 15.52 -30.36 8.14
CA ALA A 146 14.18 -29.88 7.83
C ALA A 146 14.18 -28.80 6.74
N VAL A 147 15.00 -27.75 6.88
CA VAL A 147 15.07 -26.65 5.91
C VAL A 147 15.53 -27.13 4.53
N ARG A 148 16.44 -28.10 4.46
CA ARG A 148 16.89 -28.66 3.17
C ARG A 148 15.80 -29.42 2.42
N ILE A 149 14.89 -30.05 3.15
CA ILE A 149 13.76 -30.80 2.57
C ILE A 149 12.62 -29.85 2.24
N GLU A 150 12.25 -28.97 3.17
CA GLU A 150 11.07 -28.12 3.03
C GLU A 150 11.32 -26.89 2.14
N GLN A 151 12.56 -26.39 2.11
CA GLN A 151 13.00 -25.20 1.34
C GLN A 151 12.08 -23.99 1.51
N ARG A 152 11.44 -23.88 2.67
CA ARG A 152 10.46 -22.83 2.96
C ARG A 152 10.48 -22.49 4.44
N ALA A 153 10.15 -21.25 4.75
CA ALA A 153 9.98 -20.77 6.11
C ALA A 153 8.82 -19.79 6.18
N TYR A 154 8.23 -19.65 7.36
CA TYR A 154 7.22 -18.62 7.59
C TYR A 154 7.88 -17.26 7.72
N THR A 155 7.35 -16.28 7.00
CA THR A 155 7.77 -14.88 7.03
C THR A 155 6.57 -14.02 7.42
N LEU A 156 6.75 -13.15 8.40
CA LEU A 156 5.75 -12.15 8.78
C LEU A 156 5.93 -10.92 7.89
N VAL A 157 4.90 -10.57 7.13
CA VAL A 157 4.88 -9.38 6.28
C VAL A 157 3.94 -8.35 6.91
N VAL A 158 4.40 -7.09 6.96
CA VAL A 158 3.61 -5.98 7.49
C VAL A 158 3.63 -4.82 6.50
N TYR A 159 2.46 -4.41 6.02
CA TYR A 159 2.32 -3.16 5.27
C TYR A 159 2.07 -2.01 6.22
N ILE A 160 2.80 -0.92 6.00
CA ILE A 160 2.92 0.18 6.93
C ILE A 160 2.71 1.48 6.17
N GLN A 161 1.94 2.40 6.72
CA GLN A 161 1.85 3.77 6.20
C GLN A 161 2.67 4.70 7.08
N SER A 162 3.51 5.54 6.47
CA SER A 162 4.27 6.57 7.17
C SER A 162 4.06 7.95 6.55
N THR A 163 3.88 8.95 7.40
CA THR A 163 3.97 10.37 7.01
C THR A 163 5.25 11.01 7.52
N ASN A 164 6.19 10.21 8.05
CA ASN A 164 7.41 10.71 8.66
C ASN A 164 8.49 11.00 7.64
N ASN A 165 8.40 12.16 6.99
CA ASN A 165 9.35 12.58 5.96
C ASN A 165 10.40 13.59 6.48
N THR A 166 10.94 13.39 7.69
CA THR A 166 11.91 14.34 8.29
C THR A 166 13.15 14.54 7.44
N ASN A 167 13.54 13.52 6.66
CA ASN A 167 14.72 13.55 5.80
C ASN A 167 14.41 14.00 4.35
N ASN A 168 13.17 14.35 4.04
CA ASN A 168 12.73 14.78 2.70
C ASN A 168 13.06 13.75 1.59
N ASN A 169 12.96 12.46 1.93
CA ASN A 169 13.29 11.33 1.06
C ASN A 169 12.20 11.01 0.02
N TRP A 170 11.03 11.65 0.13
CA TRP A 170 9.94 11.59 -0.86
C TRP A 170 9.19 12.91 -0.94
N LYS A 171 8.29 13.03 -1.93
CA LYS A 171 7.53 14.26 -2.19
C LYS A 171 6.03 14.14 -1.93
N GLY A 172 5.48 12.92 -1.92
CA GLY A 172 4.08 12.70 -1.60
C GLY A 172 3.75 12.90 -0.11
N ASP A 173 2.45 12.96 0.19
CA ASP A 173 1.92 13.15 1.54
C ASP A 173 2.28 11.99 2.50
N SER A 174 2.32 10.77 1.98
CA SER A 174 2.66 9.58 2.75
C SER A 174 3.24 8.49 1.86
N ARG A 175 4.01 7.60 2.49
CA ARG A 175 4.67 6.48 1.84
C ARG A 175 4.22 5.17 2.46
N ILE A 176 4.03 4.15 1.63
CA ILE A 176 3.75 2.79 2.06
C ILE A 176 5.05 2.01 2.06
N PHE A 177 5.34 1.36 3.17
CA PHE A 177 6.45 0.45 3.32
C PHE A 177 5.94 -0.97 3.47
N ARG A 178 6.75 -1.91 2.99
CA ARG A 178 6.61 -3.33 3.24
C ARG A 178 7.73 -3.76 4.17
N TYR A 179 7.36 -4.20 5.36
CA TYR A 179 8.26 -4.83 6.31
C TYR A 179 8.18 -6.36 6.20
N GLN A 180 9.33 -7.04 6.31
CA GLN A 180 9.41 -8.50 6.31
C GLN A 180 10.28 -9.00 7.48
N LEU A 181 9.72 -9.86 8.32
CA LEU A 181 10.45 -10.58 9.37
C LEU A 181 10.61 -12.03 8.94
N ARG A 182 11.75 -12.33 8.34
CA ARG A 182 12.15 -13.65 7.87
C ARG A 182 12.75 -14.49 8.99
N LYS A 183 12.71 -15.81 8.85
CA LYS A 183 13.30 -16.74 9.82
C LYS A 183 14.81 -16.57 9.93
N TYR A 184 15.51 -16.53 8.80
CA TYR A 184 16.97 -16.51 8.76
C TYR A 184 17.50 -15.17 8.28
N SER A 185 18.41 -14.58 9.06
CA SER A 185 19.26 -13.48 8.59
C SER A 185 20.35 -14.00 7.64
N ASN A 186 20.82 -15.23 7.88
CA ASN A 186 21.76 -15.94 7.02
C ASN A 186 21.38 -17.43 6.94
N PRO A 187 20.79 -17.89 5.82
CA PRO A 187 20.36 -19.28 5.66
C PRO A 187 21.54 -20.27 5.53
N THR A 188 22.74 -19.82 5.11
CA THR A 188 23.93 -20.67 5.00
C THR A 188 24.42 -21.15 6.36
N ASN A 189 24.25 -20.32 7.40
CA ASN A 189 24.64 -20.65 8.77
C ASN A 189 23.44 -20.94 9.70
N LEU A 190 22.22 -20.94 9.14
CA LEU A 190 20.97 -21.03 9.90
C LEU A 190 20.94 -20.04 11.06
N THR A 191 21.42 -18.81 10.81
CA THR A 191 21.37 -17.74 11.80
C THR A 191 19.98 -17.16 11.78
N GLN A 192 19.26 -17.30 12.89
CA GLN A 192 17.92 -16.75 13.06
C GLN A 192 17.95 -15.22 13.06
N GLU A 193 16.93 -14.60 12.46
CA GLU A 193 16.75 -13.15 12.48
C GLU A 193 16.39 -12.67 13.89
N THR A 194 16.85 -11.47 14.24
CA THR A 194 16.59 -10.91 15.57
C THR A 194 15.09 -10.70 15.77
N GLY A 195 14.56 -11.20 16.89
CA GLY A 195 13.13 -11.10 17.22
C GLY A 195 12.20 -12.02 16.43
N TYR A 196 12.72 -12.87 15.55
CA TYR A 196 11.92 -13.95 14.95
C TYR A 196 11.56 -14.99 16.01
N VAL A 197 10.31 -15.45 15.99
CA VAL A 197 9.83 -16.62 16.76
C VAL A 197 9.00 -17.46 15.80
N ASP A 198 9.26 -18.77 15.76
CA ASP A 198 8.57 -19.66 14.83
C ASP A 198 7.13 -19.92 15.34
N PRO A 199 6.09 -19.47 14.61
CA PRO A 199 4.71 -19.58 15.08
C PRO A 199 4.19 -21.02 15.08
N MET A 200 4.89 -21.99 14.48
CA MET A 200 4.45 -23.40 14.45
C MET A 200 5.19 -24.29 15.44
N ILE A 201 6.40 -23.90 15.85
CA ILE A 201 7.16 -24.66 16.86
C ILE A 201 6.78 -24.18 18.26
N ASN A 202 6.63 -22.87 18.45
CA ASN A 202 6.44 -22.29 19.78
C ASN A 202 4.96 -22.17 20.19
N SER A 203 4.05 -21.99 19.23
CA SER A 203 2.61 -21.80 19.50
C SER A 203 1.74 -21.92 18.24
N THR A 204 0.93 -20.88 17.96
CA THR A 204 0.04 -20.73 16.81
C THR A 204 0.23 -19.34 16.22
N PHE A 205 -0.17 -19.13 14.96
CA PHE A 205 -0.10 -17.80 14.33
C PHE A 205 -0.84 -16.73 15.12
N GLN A 206 -1.99 -17.06 15.70
CA GLN A 206 -2.79 -16.13 16.49
C GLN A 206 -2.07 -15.71 17.80
N GLN A 207 -1.37 -16.64 18.44
CA GLN A 207 -0.67 -16.45 19.72
C GLN A 207 0.73 -15.82 19.58
N TRP A 208 1.31 -15.77 18.37
CA TRP A 208 2.66 -15.27 18.17
C TRP A 208 2.92 -13.90 18.84
N PRO A 209 4.04 -13.65 19.53
CA PRO A 209 5.20 -14.53 19.72
C PRO A 209 5.18 -15.26 21.07
N TYR A 210 4.02 -15.43 21.69
CA TYR A 210 3.90 -16.16 22.95
C TYR A 210 4.01 -17.66 22.72
N ASN A 211 4.57 -18.40 23.67
CA ASN A 211 4.53 -19.86 23.68
C ASN A 211 3.17 -20.37 24.18
N LEU A 212 2.97 -21.71 24.20
CA LEU A 212 1.75 -22.35 24.71
C LEU A 212 1.42 -22.02 26.18
N ASN A 213 2.41 -21.58 26.97
CA ASN A 213 2.22 -21.15 28.36
C ASN A 213 1.98 -19.63 28.48
N LEU A 214 1.70 -18.94 27.36
CA LEU A 214 1.48 -17.49 27.28
C LEU A 214 2.65 -16.65 27.81
N VAL A 215 3.88 -17.17 27.70
CA VAL A 215 5.11 -16.43 27.96
C VAL A 215 5.73 -16.01 26.63
N SER A 216 6.14 -14.75 26.52
CA SER A 216 6.80 -14.24 25.30
C SER A 216 8.05 -15.08 25.01
N ALA A 217 8.09 -15.73 23.85
CA ALA A 217 9.28 -16.43 23.36
C ALA A 217 10.23 -15.51 22.59
N GLN A 218 9.81 -14.26 22.36
CA GLN A 218 10.65 -13.25 21.69
C GLN A 218 11.66 -12.68 22.69
N ALA A 219 12.95 -12.95 22.45
CA ALA A 219 14.05 -12.50 23.32
C ALA A 219 14.36 -11.01 23.17
N SER A 220 14.18 -10.45 21.97
CA SER A 220 14.43 -9.05 21.65
C SER A 220 13.51 -8.59 20.51
N LEU A 221 13.25 -7.29 20.44
CA LEU A 221 12.46 -6.74 19.34
C LEU A 221 13.22 -6.86 18.01
N PRO A 222 12.52 -7.13 16.89
CA PRO A 222 13.13 -7.11 15.59
C PRO A 222 13.60 -5.70 15.21
N THR A 223 14.57 -5.61 14.31
CA THR A 223 15.13 -4.34 13.82
C THR A 223 14.62 -4.00 12.43
N THR A 224 14.74 -2.73 12.05
CA THR A 224 14.51 -2.27 10.67
C THR A 224 15.82 -2.01 9.96
N THR A 225 15.97 -2.53 8.75
CA THR A 225 17.09 -2.34 7.84
C THR A 225 16.56 -2.09 6.42
N ASN A 226 17.42 -1.64 5.51
CA ASN A 226 17.02 -1.42 4.11
C ASN A 226 16.65 -2.73 3.37
N SER A 227 17.03 -3.91 3.90
CA SER A 227 16.68 -5.21 3.31
C SER A 227 15.34 -5.75 3.81
N ASN A 228 14.86 -5.26 4.96
CA ASN A 228 13.63 -5.76 5.56
C ASN A 228 12.51 -4.73 5.62
N LEU A 229 12.77 -3.45 5.37
CA LEU A 229 11.79 -2.38 5.25
C LEU A 229 11.94 -1.68 3.89
N ILE A 230 11.11 -2.06 2.92
CA ILE A 230 11.22 -1.64 1.53
C ILE A 230 10.08 -0.67 1.18
N PRO A 231 10.36 0.49 0.57
CA PRO A 231 9.31 1.39 0.10
C PRO A 231 8.57 0.75 -1.08
N LEU A 232 7.23 0.75 -1.02
CA LEU A 232 6.36 0.24 -2.09
C LEU A 232 5.82 1.39 -2.95
N THR A 233 5.35 2.47 -2.31
CA THR A 233 4.85 3.63 -3.04
C THR A 233 4.94 4.92 -2.23
N ASP A 234 5.16 6.04 -2.92
CA ASP A 234 5.56 7.34 -2.35
C ASP A 234 4.46 8.40 -2.37
N PHE A 235 3.39 8.14 -3.13
CA PHE A 235 2.33 9.10 -3.44
C PHE A 235 0.99 8.65 -2.84
N ALA A 236 1.01 8.02 -1.66
CA ALA A 236 -0.20 7.69 -0.93
C ALA A 236 -0.74 8.92 -0.20
N ALA A 237 -2.06 9.08 -0.15
CA ALA A 237 -2.70 10.20 0.54
C ALA A 237 -2.45 10.14 2.06
N SER A 238 -2.45 11.31 2.73
CA SER A 238 -2.29 11.39 4.18
C SER A 238 -3.38 10.61 4.94
N PRO A 239 -3.09 9.99 6.07
CA PRO A 239 -4.09 9.22 6.80
C PRO A 239 -5.18 10.02 7.51
N THR A 240 -4.85 11.26 7.88
CA THR A 240 -5.66 12.17 8.68
C THR A 240 -6.21 13.31 7.85
N PHE A 241 -6.25 13.17 6.52
CA PHE A 241 -6.71 14.26 5.67
C PHE A 241 -8.14 14.70 6.10
N ALA A 242 -8.29 15.99 6.33
CA ALA A 242 -9.60 16.62 6.42
C ALA A 242 -10.00 16.93 4.98
N ASN A 243 -11.09 16.31 4.50
CA ASN A 243 -11.65 16.73 3.22
C ASN A 243 -12.17 18.16 3.43
N SER A 244 -11.67 19.13 2.65
CA SER A 244 -12.21 20.49 2.60
C SER A 244 -13.67 20.47 2.09
N SER A 245 -14.07 19.38 1.44
CA SER A 245 -15.45 19.08 1.08
C SER A 245 -16.17 18.32 2.20
N THR A 246 -17.22 18.91 2.76
CA THR A 246 -18.14 18.34 3.75
C THR A 246 -18.94 17.12 3.27
N THR A 247 -18.61 16.51 2.14
CA THR A 247 -19.32 15.34 1.63
C THR A 247 -18.80 14.06 2.27
N THR A 248 -19.65 13.44 3.08
CA THR A 248 -19.51 12.11 3.71
C THR A 248 -19.34 10.94 2.73
N LEU A 249 -19.26 11.20 1.42
CA LEU A 249 -19.24 10.22 0.33
C LEU A 249 -17.86 9.62 0.04
N ASP A 250 -16.78 10.19 0.59
CA ASP A 250 -15.41 9.73 0.33
C ASP A 250 -14.86 8.75 1.38
N ASP A 251 -15.57 8.53 2.48
CA ASP A 251 -15.17 7.57 3.50
C ASP A 251 -15.75 6.18 3.17
N HIS A 252 -14.90 5.24 2.76
CA HIS A 252 -15.32 3.85 2.56
C HIS A 252 -15.43 3.12 3.90
N ASN A 253 -16.45 2.28 4.03
CA ASN A 253 -16.70 1.44 5.20
C ASN A 253 -16.23 0.01 4.93
N CYS A 254 -15.83 -0.68 6.00
CA CYS A 254 -15.76 -2.13 5.95
C CYS A 254 -17.16 -2.73 5.77
N PRO A 255 -17.27 -3.91 5.11
CA PRO A 255 -18.53 -4.61 5.03
C PRO A 255 -19.11 -4.86 6.42
N THR A 256 -20.38 -4.50 6.61
CA THR A 256 -21.09 -4.62 7.90
C THR A 256 -21.79 -5.97 8.06
N THR A 257 -21.41 -6.97 7.27
CA THR A 257 -21.96 -8.32 7.36
C THR A 257 -21.75 -8.87 8.77
N GLN A 258 -22.83 -9.38 9.36
CA GLN A 258 -22.80 -9.99 10.69
C GLN A 258 -23.15 -11.46 10.61
N GLU A 259 -22.52 -12.25 11.47
CA GLU A 259 -22.83 -13.65 11.71
C GLU A 259 -22.79 -13.88 13.22
N ASN A 260 -23.80 -14.58 13.76
CA ASN A 260 -23.96 -14.77 15.22
C ASN A 260 -23.92 -13.46 16.04
N GLY A 261 -24.38 -12.34 15.46
CA GLY A 261 -24.36 -11.02 16.11
C GLY A 261 -22.98 -10.35 16.17
N GLN A 262 -21.96 -10.91 15.50
CA GLN A 262 -20.62 -10.34 15.41
C GLN A 262 -20.32 -9.87 13.98
N PHE A 263 -19.65 -8.73 13.84
CA PHE A 263 -19.19 -8.24 12.53
C PHE A 263 -18.11 -9.16 11.99
N LEU A 264 -18.33 -9.65 10.77
CA LEU A 264 -17.46 -10.60 10.10
C LEU A 264 -16.12 -9.98 9.69
N TYR A 265 -16.09 -8.69 9.35
CA TYR A 265 -14.90 -8.01 8.83
C TYR A 265 -14.44 -6.90 9.76
N LYS A 266 -13.26 -7.05 10.37
CA LYS A 266 -12.67 -6.09 11.30
C LYS A 266 -11.73 -5.11 10.55
N PRO A 267 -11.93 -3.78 10.65
CA PRO A 267 -11.03 -2.79 10.07
C PRO A 267 -9.65 -2.85 10.71
N SER A 268 -8.63 -2.58 9.90
CA SER A 268 -7.23 -2.43 10.29
C SER A 268 -6.63 -1.20 9.59
N PRO A 269 -6.13 -0.16 10.29
CA PRO A 269 -6.09 0.04 11.75
C PRO A 269 -7.42 -0.17 12.45
N TYR A 270 -7.37 -0.49 13.74
CA TYR A 270 -8.55 -0.82 14.51
C TYR A 270 -9.59 0.31 14.41
N GLY A 271 -10.81 -0.09 14.12
CA GLY A 271 -12.00 0.75 14.10
C GLY A 271 -12.88 0.42 15.29
N VAL A 272 -13.44 1.44 15.93
CA VAL A 272 -14.44 1.22 16.98
C VAL A 272 -15.59 0.37 16.44
N THR A 273 -15.83 -0.77 17.10
CA THR A 273 -16.94 -1.66 16.76
C THR A 273 -18.26 -0.88 16.87
N PRO A 274 -19.08 -0.84 15.82
CA PRO A 274 -20.34 -0.13 15.85
C PRO A 274 -21.25 -0.73 16.92
N THR A 275 -21.90 0.13 17.71
CA THR A 275 -22.95 -0.27 18.66
C THR A 275 -24.33 0.01 18.04
N GLY A 276 -25.28 -0.92 18.22
CA GLY A 276 -26.62 -0.84 17.61
C GLY A 276 -26.64 -1.12 16.11
N GLY A 277 -27.70 -0.69 15.41
CA GLY A 277 -27.87 -0.87 13.96
C GLY A 277 -26.99 0.04 13.09
N SER A 278 -25.83 0.48 13.59
CA SER A 278 -24.94 1.39 12.88
C SER A 278 -24.24 0.69 11.71
N THR A 279 -24.31 1.32 10.53
CA THR A 279 -23.67 0.85 9.28
C THR A 279 -22.24 1.38 9.11
N ASN A 280 -21.71 2.10 10.10
CA ASN A 280 -20.40 2.74 10.03
C ASN A 280 -19.32 1.92 10.73
N TYR A 281 -18.86 0.85 10.09
CA TYR A 281 -17.66 0.16 10.56
C TYR A 281 -16.42 0.67 9.81
N LYS A 282 -15.70 1.61 10.43
CA LYS A 282 -14.59 2.36 9.81
C LYS A 282 -13.31 2.21 10.62
N PRO A 283 -12.12 2.18 9.98
CA PRO A 283 -10.85 2.27 10.69
C PRO A 283 -10.71 3.62 11.40
N THR A 284 -10.08 3.62 12.57
CA THR A 284 -9.79 4.86 13.30
C THR A 284 -8.58 5.55 12.66
N ASN A 285 -8.70 6.83 12.30
CA ASN A 285 -7.58 7.67 11.82
C ASN A 285 -6.80 7.11 10.61
N ALA A 286 -7.45 6.33 9.74
CA ALA A 286 -6.85 5.79 8.52
C ALA A 286 -7.84 5.84 7.36
N LYS A 287 -7.90 6.99 6.67
CA LYS A 287 -8.83 7.21 5.56
C LYS A 287 -8.25 6.86 4.19
N SER A 288 -6.92 6.88 4.06
CA SER A 288 -6.22 6.74 2.78
C SER A 288 -5.74 5.32 2.50
N PHE A 289 -5.37 4.58 3.54
CA PHE A 289 -4.90 3.21 3.41
C PHE A 289 -5.36 2.42 4.64
N PHE A 290 -6.20 1.41 4.41
CA PHE A 290 -6.74 0.54 5.45
C PHE A 290 -7.18 -0.79 4.85
N ALA A 291 -7.45 -1.75 5.72
CA ALA A 291 -7.93 -3.07 5.36
C ALA A 291 -9.16 -3.46 6.17
N CYS A 292 -9.94 -4.39 5.65
CA CYS A 292 -11.02 -5.07 6.38
C CYS A 292 -10.73 -6.56 6.33
N VAL A 293 -10.37 -7.13 7.47
CA VAL A 293 -9.94 -8.52 7.60
C VAL A 293 -11.07 -9.33 8.17
N ARG A 294 -11.42 -10.44 7.52
CA ARG A 294 -12.39 -11.38 8.04
C ARG A 294 -11.87 -12.02 9.32
N ASP A 295 -12.66 -11.92 10.38
CA ASP A 295 -12.38 -12.52 11.68
C ASP A 295 -12.49 -14.05 11.57
N ALA A 296 -11.40 -14.75 11.91
CA ALA A 296 -11.33 -16.19 11.85
C ALA A 296 -12.14 -16.88 12.97
N SER A 297 -12.49 -16.15 14.04
CA SER A 297 -13.18 -16.71 15.22
C SER A 297 -14.70 -16.84 15.05
N VAL A 298 -15.29 -16.12 14.09
CA VAL A 298 -16.75 -16.03 13.90
C VAL A 298 -17.35 -17.29 13.24
N ASN A 299 -16.51 -18.17 12.66
CA ASN A 299 -16.94 -19.39 11.97
C ASN A 299 -16.27 -20.65 12.55
N SER A 300 -17.01 -21.43 13.35
CA SER A 300 -16.56 -22.72 13.90
C SER A 300 -16.78 -23.91 12.96
N ALA A 301 -17.46 -23.75 11.81
CA ALA A 301 -17.86 -24.87 10.97
C ALA A 301 -17.26 -24.92 9.56
N GLN A 302 -16.79 -23.83 8.95
CA GLN A 302 -16.19 -23.88 7.60
C GLN A 302 -15.08 -22.84 7.36
N GLY A 303 -13.87 -23.35 7.16
CA GLY A 303 -12.93 -22.80 6.18
C GLY A 303 -11.99 -21.72 6.72
N PHE A 304 -10.79 -22.15 7.08
CA PHE A 304 -9.60 -21.38 7.47
C PHE A 304 -9.06 -20.35 6.44
N ASN A 305 -9.89 -19.84 5.55
CA ASN A 305 -9.50 -18.89 4.50
C ASN A 305 -10.03 -17.52 4.91
N GLN A 306 -9.12 -16.61 5.26
CA GLN A 306 -9.48 -15.25 5.62
C GLN A 306 -9.64 -14.43 4.35
N ASP A 307 -10.72 -13.66 4.29
CA ASP A 307 -10.99 -12.72 3.22
C ASP A 307 -10.57 -11.32 3.66
N VAL A 308 -9.84 -10.61 2.82
CA VAL A 308 -9.27 -9.31 3.12
C VAL A 308 -9.62 -8.33 2.01
N PHE A 309 -10.25 -7.22 2.39
CA PHE A 309 -10.39 -6.06 1.52
C PHE A 309 -9.29 -5.06 1.83
N LEU A 310 -8.56 -4.61 0.82
CA LEU A 310 -7.59 -3.51 0.93
C LEU A 310 -8.14 -2.29 0.21
N TYR A 311 -7.99 -1.13 0.84
CA TYR A 311 -8.37 0.17 0.30
C TYR A 311 -7.17 1.09 0.26
N LEU A 312 -6.88 1.70 -0.88
CA LEU A 312 -5.75 2.60 -1.07
C LEU A 312 -6.15 3.84 -1.88
N ARG A 313 -5.74 5.00 -1.40
CA ARG A 313 -5.93 6.30 -2.06
C ARG A 313 -4.58 6.97 -2.30
N GLY A 314 -4.38 7.43 -3.53
CA GLY A 314 -3.21 8.24 -3.92
C GLY A 314 -3.42 9.74 -3.73
N ASN A 315 -2.31 10.49 -3.71
CA ASN A 315 -2.26 11.95 -3.80
C ASN A 315 -1.16 12.35 -4.79
N THR A 316 -1.47 13.27 -5.70
CA THR A 316 -0.54 13.79 -6.72
C THR A 316 0.48 14.81 -6.19
N LYS A 317 0.41 15.17 -4.91
CA LYS A 317 1.33 16.12 -4.26
C LYS A 317 2.78 15.78 -4.54
N GLY A 318 3.51 16.79 -4.97
CA GLY A 318 4.95 16.68 -5.23
C GLY A 318 5.30 15.99 -6.54
N LYS A 319 4.32 15.60 -7.37
CA LYS A 319 4.57 15.28 -8.79
C LYS A 319 4.87 16.58 -9.55
N PRO A 320 5.76 16.54 -10.56
CA PRO A 320 6.00 17.69 -11.42
C PRO A 320 4.68 18.20 -12.04
N SER A 321 4.56 19.53 -12.16
CA SER A 321 3.46 20.22 -12.85
C SER A 321 2.10 20.23 -12.15
N VAL A 322 1.99 19.58 -10.99
CA VAL A 322 0.79 19.61 -10.13
C VAL A 322 0.90 20.78 -9.16
N GLU A 323 0.14 21.84 -9.42
CA GLU A 323 0.13 23.05 -8.57
C GLU A 323 -0.73 22.91 -7.31
N LYS A 324 -1.69 21.98 -7.30
CA LYS A 324 -2.61 21.76 -6.18
C LYS A 324 -2.58 20.31 -5.72
N ASP A 325 -2.45 20.13 -4.41
CA ASP A 325 -2.61 18.82 -3.77
C ASP A 325 -4.00 18.26 -4.11
N GLU A 326 -4.04 17.15 -4.84
CA GLU A 326 -5.28 16.53 -5.26
C GLU A 326 -5.31 15.06 -4.87
N MET A 327 -6.41 14.69 -4.24
CA MET A 327 -6.68 13.31 -3.88
C MET A 327 -7.32 12.57 -5.04
N LEU A 328 -6.86 11.35 -5.24
CA LEU A 328 -7.44 10.46 -6.24
C LEU A 328 -8.60 9.66 -5.64
N GLY A 329 -9.34 8.97 -6.50
CA GLY A 329 -10.35 8.01 -6.06
C GLY A 329 -9.75 6.91 -5.19
N MET A 330 -10.56 6.35 -4.29
CA MET A 330 -10.14 5.17 -3.53
C MET A 330 -10.18 3.94 -4.43
N LEU A 331 -9.08 3.18 -4.41
CA LEU A 331 -8.96 1.89 -5.06
C LEU A 331 -9.22 0.79 -4.03
N GLN A 332 -9.88 -0.29 -4.47
CA GLN A 332 -10.18 -1.45 -3.65
C GLN A 332 -9.73 -2.73 -4.33
N VAL A 333 -9.22 -3.68 -3.56
CA VAL A 333 -9.00 -5.06 -4.00
C VAL A 333 -9.45 -6.02 -2.90
N GLN A 334 -9.90 -7.20 -3.31
CA GLN A 334 -10.23 -8.31 -2.43
C GLN A 334 -9.20 -9.43 -2.62
N ALA A 335 -8.69 -9.97 -1.51
CA ALA A 335 -7.79 -11.11 -1.49
C ALA A 335 -8.32 -12.16 -0.52
N ILE A 336 -8.49 -13.38 -1.03
CA ILE A 336 -8.84 -14.54 -0.20
C ILE A 336 -7.55 -15.29 0.09
N SER A 337 -7.18 -15.40 1.36
CA SER A 337 -6.03 -16.19 1.79
C SER A 337 -6.31 -17.67 1.56
N ARG A 338 -5.39 -18.35 0.88
CA ARG A 338 -5.53 -19.78 0.52
C ARG A 338 -4.38 -20.64 1.01
N GLY A 339 -3.52 -20.14 1.91
CA GLY A 339 -2.38 -20.92 2.41
C GLY A 339 -2.83 -22.27 2.97
N VAL A 340 -2.39 -23.37 2.36
CA VAL A 340 -2.67 -24.75 2.80
C VAL A 340 -1.39 -25.34 3.39
N VAL A 341 -1.17 -25.18 4.70
CA VAL A 341 -0.17 -25.99 5.42
C VAL A 341 -0.76 -26.34 6.79
N ARG A 342 -0.93 -27.64 7.05
CA ARG A 342 -1.37 -28.29 8.31
C ARG A 342 -2.14 -27.36 9.27
N LYS A 343 -3.40 -27.10 8.92
CA LYS A 343 -4.32 -26.35 9.78
C LYS A 343 -4.93 -27.32 10.79
N THR A 344 -4.29 -27.47 11.95
CA THR A 344 -4.87 -28.23 13.06
C THR A 344 -5.83 -27.33 13.82
N VAL A 345 -7.06 -27.80 14.00
CA VAL A 345 -8.06 -27.17 14.87
C VAL A 345 -7.50 -27.19 16.30
N ALA A 346 -7.58 -26.07 17.02
CA ALA A 346 -7.37 -26.10 18.46
C ALA A 346 -8.61 -26.76 19.06
N ASP A 347 -8.44 -27.95 19.64
CA ASP A 347 -9.47 -28.66 20.41
C ASP A 347 -9.87 -27.87 21.67
#